data_AF-A0A931CUT6-F1
#
_entry.id   AF-A0A931CUT6-F1
#
_cell.length_a   1.000
_cell.length_b   1.000
_cell.length_c   1.000
_cell.angle_alpha   90.00
_cell.angle_beta   90.00
_cell.angle_gamma   90.00
#
_symmetry.space_group_name_H-M   'P 1'
#
loop_
_entity.id
_entity.type
_entity.pdbx_description
1 polymer ?
#
loop_
_entity_poly.entity_id
_entity_poly.type
_entity_poly.pdbx_seq_one_letter_code
_entity_poly.pdbx_strand_id
1 'polypeptide(L)' 'MLNAIDKKVLKEVADLEGMPKGAYNIRKNGKLEGREVSANINIETNEKGDGIVIDI' A
#
# COMPACT_ATOMS: atom_id res chain seq x y z
N MET A 1 4.57 -11.35 1.21
CA MET A 1 4.57 -11.29 2.69
C MET A 1 5.74 -10.45 3.12
N LEU A 2 5.48 -9.35 3.84
CA LEU A 2 6.50 -8.40 4.28
C LEU A 2 7.48 -9.05 5.26
N ASN A 3 8.77 -9.02 4.93
CA ASN A 3 9.83 -9.56 5.77
C ASN A 3 10.32 -8.52 6.80
N ALA A 4 11.27 -8.91 7.66
CA ALA A 4 11.79 -8.03 8.70
C ALA A 4 12.44 -6.74 8.16
N ILE A 5 13.06 -6.80 6.97
CA ILE A 5 13.66 -5.63 6.33
C ILE A 5 12.56 -4.70 5.83
N ASP A 6 11.53 -5.22 5.18
CA ASP A 6 10.40 -4.42 4.68
C ASP A 6 9.70 -3.68 5.82
N LYS A 7 9.50 -4.35 6.95
CA LYS A 7 8.93 -3.73 8.17
C LYS A 7 9.81 -2.63 8.73
N LYS A 8 11.14 -2.80 8.71
CA LYS A 8 12.07 -1.75 9.14
C LYS A 8 11.97 -0.53 8.22
N VAL A 9 11.91 -0.73 6.90
CA VAL A 9 11.75 0.37 5.95
C VAL A 9 10.43 1.11 6.17
N LEU A 10 9.33 0.38 6.37
CA LEU A 10 8.03 0.98 6.67
C LEU A 10 8.06 1.82 7.95
N LYS A 11 8.75 1.35 8.99
CA LYS A 11 8.94 2.09 10.24
C LYS A 11 9.78 3.35 10.04
N GLU A 12 10.92 3.24 9.36
CA GLU A 12 11.84 4.38 9.21
C GLU A 12 11.28 5.47 8.26
N VAL A 13 10.57 5.08 7.20
CA VAL A 13 10.09 6.03 6.17
C VAL A 13 8.71 6.58 6.47
N ALA A 14 7.83 5.76 7.06
CA ALA A 14 6.41 6.10 7.24
C ALA A 14 5.95 6.04 8.70
N ASP A 15 6.85 5.76 9.66
CA ASP A 15 6.54 5.56 11.08
C ASP A 15 5.45 4.48 11.32
N LEU A 16 5.43 3.47 10.45
CA LEU A 16 4.48 2.37 10.52
C LEU A 16 5.15 1.14 11.16
N GLU A 17 4.70 0.79 12.37
CA GLU A 17 5.18 -0.43 13.08
C GLU A 17 4.57 -1.73 12.54
N GLY A 18 3.58 -1.65 11.64
CA GLY A 18 2.85 -2.81 11.11
C GLY A 18 2.04 -2.48 9.86
N MET A 19 1.03 -3.29 9.55
CA MET A 19 0.09 -2.94 8.49
C MET A 19 -0.68 -1.68 8.89
N PRO A 20 -0.70 -0.65 8.04
CA PRO A 20 -1.41 0.59 8.34
C PRO A 20 -2.92 0.34 8.44
N LYS A 21 -3.59 1.13 9.27
CA LYS A 21 -5.04 1.16 9.35
C LYS A 21 -5.58 2.16 8.33
N GLY A 22 -6.60 1.77 7.58
CA GLY A 22 -7.20 2.61 6.53
C GLY A 22 -6.77 2.20 5.13
N ALA A 23 -6.96 3.09 4.16
CA ALA A 23 -6.63 2.80 2.77
C ALA A 23 -5.12 2.91 2.51
N TYR A 24 -4.53 1.91 1.87
CA TYR A 24 -3.11 1.89 1.53
C TYR A 24 -2.81 1.06 0.28
N ASN A 25 -1.65 1.32 -0.31
CA ASN A 25 -1.08 0.51 -1.38
C ASN A 25 0.43 0.31 -1.15
N ILE A 26 0.85 -0.93 -0.90
CA ILE A 26 2.26 -1.30 -0.70
C ILE A 26 2.70 -2.15 -1.89
N ARG A 27 3.75 -1.70 -2.57
CA ARG A 27 4.38 -2.41 -3.69
C ARG A 27 5.84 -2.68 -3.41
N LYS A 28 6.30 -3.86 -3.81
CA LYS A 28 7.71 -4.28 -3.71
C LYS A 28 8.18 -4.76 -5.07
N ASN A 29 9.25 -4.15 -5.59
CA ASN A 29 9.83 -4.48 -6.89
C ASN A 29 8.78 -4.57 -8.02
N GLY A 30 7.86 -3.60 -8.05
CA GLY A 30 6.76 -3.53 -9.04
C GLY A 30 5.56 -4.45 -8.76
N LYS A 31 5.67 -5.40 -7.82
CA LYS A 31 4.57 -6.31 -7.45
C LYS A 31 3.73 -5.74 -6.30
N LEU A 32 2.43 -6.02 -6.32
CA LEU A 32 1.52 -5.66 -5.24
C LEU A 32 1.76 -6.58 -4.03
N GLU A 33 2.19 -6.02 -2.90
CA GLU A 33 2.34 -6.76 -1.64
C GLU A 33 1.11 -6.61 -0.74
N GLY A 34 0.42 -5.46 -0.80
CA GLY A 34 -0.81 -5.24 -0.04
C GLY A 34 -1.60 -4.04 -0.55
N ARG A 35 -2.92 -4.14 -0.53
CA ARG A 35 -3.86 -3.05 -0.79
C ARG A 35 -5.03 -3.17 0.16
N GLU A 36 -5.45 -2.06 0.73
CA GLU A 36 -6.72 -1.94 1.44
C GLU A 36 -7.40 -0.65 1.02
N VAL A 37 -8.73 -0.67 1.05
CA VAL A 37 -9.58 0.51 0.85
C VAL A 37 -10.23 0.88 2.19
N SER A 38 -10.79 2.07 2.29
CA SER A 38 -11.53 2.49 3.48
C SER A 38 -12.88 3.06 3.08
N ALA A 39 -13.74 3.33 4.08
CA ALA A 39 -15.08 3.85 3.84
C ALA A 39 -15.10 5.13 2.97
N ASN A 40 -14.05 5.94 3.05
CA ASN A 40 -13.95 7.23 2.34
C ASN A 40 -12.78 7.28 1.35
N ILE A 41 -12.08 6.16 1.11
CA ILE A 41 -10.96 6.17 0.17
C ILE A 41 -10.96 4.85 -0.59
N ASN A 42 -11.26 4.92 -1.88
CA ASN A 42 -11.19 3.79 -2.79
C ASN A 42 -9.83 3.77 -3.52
N ILE A 43 -9.29 2.57 -3.76
CA ILE A 43 -8.02 2.38 -4.46
C ILE A 43 -8.20 1.29 -5.51
N GLU A 44 -8.19 1.69 -6.78
CA GLU A 44 -8.38 0.79 -7.91
C GLU A 44 -7.17 0.79 -8.83
N THR A 45 -7.03 -0.29 -9.62
CA THR A 45 -6.04 -0.30 -10.69
C THR A 45 -6.61 0.49 -11.85
N ASN A 46 -5.80 1.33 -12.49
CA ASN A 46 -6.28 2.10 -13.64
C ASN A 46 -6.58 1.18 -14.84
N GLU A 47 -7.37 1.68 -15.81
CA GLU A 47 -7.77 0.90 -16.99
C GLU A 47 -6.59 0.42 -17.84
N LYS A 48 -5.46 1.14 -17.79
CA LYS A 48 -4.22 0.81 -18.49
C LYS A 48 -3.39 -0.28 -17.82
N GLY A 49 -3.67 -0.59 -16.55
CA GLY A 49 -2.95 -1.60 -15.75
C GLY A 49 -1.54 -1.19 -15.31
N ASP A 50 -1.10 0.04 -15.59
CA ASP A 50 0.23 0.55 -15.26
C ASP A 50 0.27 1.39 -13.97
N GLY A 51 -0.90 1.69 -13.39
CA GLY A 51 -1.02 2.55 -12.22
C GLY A 51 -2.22 2.26 -11.35
N ILE A 52 -2.51 3.20 -10.45
CA ILE A 52 -3.68 3.17 -9.56
C ILE A 52 -4.45 4.49 -9.64
N VAL A 53 -5.75 4.42 -9.37
CA VAL A 53 -6.63 5.56 -9.18
C VAL A 53 -7.05 5.59 -7.71
N ILE A 54 -7.09 6.78 -7.12
CA ILE A 54 -7.50 7.00 -5.73
C ILE A 54 -8.67 7.98 -5.75
N ASP A 55 -9.81 7.52 -5.24
CA ASP A 55 -11.03 8.33 -5.07
C ASP A 55 -11.29 8.55 -3.58
N ILE A 56 -11.66 9.78 -3.19
CA ILE A 56 -11.86 10.22 -1.80
C ILE A 56 -13.29 10.75 -1.64
#